data_AF-A0A316NSS6-F1
#
_entry.id   AF-A0A316NSS6-F1
#
_cell.length_a   1.000
_cell.length_b   1.000
_cell.length_c   1.000
_cell.angle_alpha   90.00
_cell.angle_beta   90.00
_cell.angle_gamma   90.00
#
_symmetry.space_group_name_H-M   'P 1'
#
loop_
_entity.id
_entity.type
_entity.pdbx_description
1 polymer ?
#
loop_
_entity_poly.entity_id
_entity_poly.type
_entity_poly.pdbx_seq_one_letter_code
_entity_poly.pdbx_strand_id
1 'polypeptide(L)'
;MALDKEFFDSVNIDVVKKKYYNANKVNALLCNIQQQAETMGQENELLRTQLEALNGQKSEIGDTLLSARALAKKIEDQARAQAEETIRQAQEKADAIVREAEHKRRELAQSLPDQQEYAAKCVENCFNKLKKQHIEAIEMLNNEWQDFLCGLMPEEHTAEPEQSDAEVQENTEDMPELRERVNAIAKELMEILDKKQ
;
A
#
# COMPACT_ATOMS: atom_id res chain seq x y z
N MET A 1 17.12 77.62 -2.39
CA MET A 1 18.36 78.38 -2.19
C MET A 1 19.25 77.55 -1.30
N ALA A 2 20.45 77.17 -1.76
CA ALA A 2 21.44 76.53 -0.91
C ALA A 2 22.16 77.64 -0.12
N LEU A 3 22.42 77.40 1.17
CA LEU A 3 23.29 78.26 1.97
C LEU A 3 24.73 77.88 1.65
N ASP A 4 25.17 78.25 0.45
CA ASP A 4 26.49 77.92 -0.08
C ASP A 4 27.48 79.08 0.11
N LYS A 5 28.75 78.82 -0.19
CA LYS A 5 29.82 79.80 -0.04
C LYS A 5 29.54 81.08 -0.84
N GLU A 6 28.96 80.95 -2.04
CA GLU A 6 28.56 82.08 -2.87
C GLU A 6 27.45 82.92 -2.22
N PHE A 7 26.47 82.28 -1.57
CA PHE A 7 25.45 82.98 -0.78
C PHE A 7 26.08 83.79 0.36
N PHE A 8 26.98 83.20 1.16
CA PHE A 8 27.62 83.91 2.27
C PHE A 8 28.59 85.01 1.81
N ASP A 9 29.33 84.78 0.72
CA ASP A 9 30.24 85.77 0.13
C ASP A 9 29.48 86.96 -0.49
N SER A 10 28.23 86.74 -0.92
CA SER A 10 27.34 87.81 -1.41
C SER A 10 26.75 88.70 -0.30
N VAL A 11 26.78 88.22 0.97
CA VAL A 11 26.25 88.95 2.12
C VAL A 11 27.30 89.95 2.62
N ASN A 12 27.32 91.13 2.02
CA ASN A 12 28.20 92.21 2.45
C ASN A 12 27.53 93.05 3.56
N ILE A 13 27.81 92.74 4.82
CA ILE A 13 27.29 93.52 5.96
C ILE A 13 28.21 94.72 6.19
N ASP A 14 27.78 95.90 5.71
CA ASP A 14 28.51 97.15 5.90
C ASP A 14 28.38 97.65 7.36
N VAL A 15 29.30 97.23 8.22
CA VAL A 15 29.32 97.58 9.65
C VAL A 15 29.92 98.98 9.85
N VAL A 16 29.36 99.99 9.18
CA VAL A 16 29.76 101.40 9.38
C VAL A 16 29.36 101.84 10.79
N LYS A 17 30.31 101.83 11.74
CA LYS A 17 30.38 102.63 13.00
C LYS A 17 29.05 103.00 13.70
N LYS A 18 27.99 102.19 13.63
CA LYS A 18 26.73 102.44 14.35
C LYS A 18 26.76 101.63 15.65
N LYS A 19 26.42 102.30 16.76
CA LYS A 19 26.50 101.90 18.18
C LYS A 19 25.93 100.53 18.61
N TYR A 20 25.52 99.66 17.69
CA TYR A 20 24.57 98.58 18.00
C TYR A 20 25.16 97.16 17.93
N TYR A 21 26.27 96.90 17.21
CA TYR A 21 26.86 95.55 17.15
C TYR A 21 28.40 95.56 17.12
N ASN A 22 29.01 94.57 17.77
CA ASN A 22 30.45 94.35 17.74
C ASN A 22 30.82 93.57 16.47
N ALA A 23 31.51 94.21 15.53
CA ALA A 23 31.88 93.63 14.24
C ALA A 23 32.64 92.29 14.37
N ASN A 24 33.53 92.15 15.36
CA ASN A 24 34.29 90.91 15.57
C ASN A 24 33.38 89.76 15.98
N LYS A 25 32.37 90.02 16.82
CA LYS A 25 31.39 89.00 17.24
C LYS A 25 30.47 88.60 16.08
N VAL A 26 30.06 89.56 15.26
CA VAL A 26 29.22 89.29 14.08
C VAL A 26 29.98 88.46 13.05
N ASN A 27 31.23 88.82 12.74
CA ASN A 27 32.06 88.05 11.81
C ASN A 27 32.35 86.64 12.34
N ALA A 28 32.63 86.47 13.63
CA ALA A 28 32.84 85.15 14.23
C ALA A 28 31.58 84.27 14.13
N LEU A 29 30.39 84.84 14.35
CA LEU A 29 29.12 84.13 14.20
C LEU A 29 28.86 83.75 12.73
N LEU A 30 29.11 84.65 11.78
CA LEU A 30 28.95 84.38 10.36
C LEU A 30 29.90 83.28 9.88
N CYS A 31 31.17 83.29 10.30
CA CYS A 31 32.11 82.20 10.01
C CYS A 31 31.62 80.86 10.59
N ASN A 32 31.04 80.86 11.80
CA ASN A 32 30.49 79.64 12.39
C ASN A 32 29.28 79.12 11.60
N ILE A 33 28.37 80.00 11.19
CA ILE A 33 27.20 79.66 10.37
C ILE A 33 27.64 79.12 9.01
N GLN A 34 28.63 79.74 8.38
CA GLN A 34 29.20 79.27 7.11
C GLN A 34 29.81 77.87 7.26
N GLN A 35 30.57 77.63 8.32
CA GLN A 35 31.17 76.32 8.60
C GLN A 35 30.11 75.25 8.89
N GLN A 36 29.04 75.59 9.60
CA GLN A 36 27.90 74.70 9.82
C GLN A 36 27.16 74.38 8.52
N ALA A 37 26.95 75.38 7.66
CA ALA A 37 26.29 75.20 6.37
C ALA A 37 27.12 74.31 5.42
N GLU A 38 28.44 74.49 5.38
CA GLU A 38 29.35 73.63 4.62
C GLU A 38 29.34 72.19 5.15
N THR A 39 29.39 72.00 6.47
CA THR A 39 29.34 70.68 7.10
C THR A 39 28.02 69.97 6.79
N MET A 40 26.89 70.68 6.93
CA MET A 40 25.56 70.15 6.64
C MET A 40 25.37 69.87 5.14
N GLY A 41 26.06 70.61 4.26
CA GLY A 41 26.11 70.33 2.82
C GLY A 41 26.84 69.02 2.53
N GLN A 42 28.03 68.83 3.11
CA GLN A 42 28.82 67.61 2.97
C GLN A 42 28.08 66.38 3.52
N GLU A 43 27.43 66.51 4.67
CA GLU A 43 26.60 65.44 5.24
C GLU A 43 25.41 65.09 4.35
N ASN A 44 24.74 66.08 3.74
CA ASN A 44 23.65 65.82 2.79
C ASN A 44 24.13 65.10 1.53
N GLU A 45 25.27 65.50 0.97
CA GLU A 45 25.86 64.80 -0.17
C GLU A 45 26.21 63.36 0.18
N LEU A 46 26.86 63.14 1.33
CA LEU A 46 27.18 61.80 1.82
C LEU A 46 25.92 60.94 1.99
N LEU A 47 24.87 61.46 2.62
CA LEU A 47 23.61 60.75 2.80
C LEU A 47 22.94 60.41 1.47
N ARG A 48 22.99 61.30 0.48
CA ARG A 48 22.47 61.03 -0.86
C ARG A 48 23.23 59.90 -1.54
N THR A 49 24.56 59.91 -1.50
CA THR A 49 25.39 58.84 -2.06
C THR A 49 25.12 57.50 -1.37
N GLN A 50 24.98 57.50 -0.04
CA GLN A 50 24.62 56.29 0.71
C GLN A 50 23.22 55.78 0.32
N LEU A 51 22.22 56.66 0.20
CA LEU A 51 20.87 56.29 -0.24
C LEU A 51 20.85 55.68 -1.63
N GLU A 52 21.63 56.23 -2.56
CA GLU A 52 21.72 55.71 -3.93
C GLU A 52 22.36 54.32 -3.96
N ALA A 53 23.44 54.10 -3.21
CA ALA A 53 24.05 52.78 -3.05
C ALA A 53 23.08 51.75 -2.43
N LEU A 54 22.33 52.15 -1.40
CA LEU A 54 21.35 51.29 -0.72
C LEU A 54 20.17 50.93 -1.63
N ASN A 55 19.71 51.87 -2.44
CA ASN A 55 18.69 51.60 -3.45
C ASN A 55 19.17 50.64 -4.55
N GLY A 56 20.43 50.77 -4.98
CA GLY A 56 21.06 49.81 -5.91
C GLY A 56 21.06 48.39 -5.34
N GLN A 57 21.57 48.22 -4.11
CA GLN A 57 21.59 46.92 -3.43
C GLN A 57 20.18 46.34 -3.23
N LYS A 58 19.20 47.19 -2.88
CA LYS A 58 17.81 46.76 -2.74
C LYS A 58 17.25 46.21 -4.05
N SER A 59 17.59 46.81 -5.19
CA SER A 59 17.18 46.32 -6.51
C SER A 59 17.78 44.95 -6.80
N GLU A 60 19.08 44.76 -6.56
CA GLU A 60 19.77 43.48 -6.75
C GLU A 60 19.19 42.37 -5.86
N ILE A 61 18.86 42.70 -4.60
CA ILE A 61 18.17 41.77 -3.69
C ILE A 61 16.78 41.41 -4.24
N GLY A 62 16.06 42.38 -4.82
CA GLY A 62 14.77 42.14 -5.47
C GLY A 62 14.89 41.13 -6.63
N ASP A 63 15.87 41.31 -7.50
CA ASP A 63 16.09 40.44 -8.67
C ASP A 63 16.53 39.03 -8.26
N THR A 64 17.42 38.92 -7.27
CA THR A 64 17.86 37.63 -6.74
C THR A 64 16.71 36.88 -6.06
N LEU A 65 15.85 37.56 -5.31
CA LEU A 65 14.65 36.96 -4.71
C LEU A 65 13.65 36.46 -5.76
N LEU A 66 13.44 37.22 -6.84
CA LEU A 66 12.58 36.80 -7.95
C LEU A 66 13.15 35.56 -8.65
N SER A 67 14.46 35.54 -8.90
CA SER A 67 15.16 34.39 -9.47
C SER A 67 15.08 33.15 -8.57
N ALA A 68 15.35 33.32 -7.27
CA ALA A 68 15.24 32.24 -6.28
C ALA A 68 13.82 31.68 -6.21
N ARG A 69 12.80 32.55 -6.24
CA ARG A 69 11.39 32.13 -6.27
C ARG A 69 11.05 31.35 -7.54
N ALA A 70 11.54 31.78 -8.70
CA ALA A 70 11.33 31.08 -9.95
C ALA A 70 11.98 29.69 -9.95
N LEU A 71 13.20 29.59 -9.41
CA LEU A 71 13.90 28.31 -9.25
C LEU A 71 13.18 27.38 -8.27
N ALA A 72 12.73 27.90 -7.12
CA ALA A 72 11.97 27.12 -6.15
C ALA A 72 10.69 26.53 -6.76
N LYS A 73 9.92 27.36 -7.48
CA LYS A 73 8.70 26.89 -8.17
C LYS A 73 9.02 25.81 -9.22
N LYS A 74 10.10 25.98 -9.98
CA LYS A 74 10.54 24.97 -10.95
C LYS A 74 10.89 23.64 -10.28
N ILE A 75 11.55 23.68 -9.11
CA ILE A 75 11.87 22.48 -8.33
C ILE A 75 10.59 21.81 -7.82
N GLU A 76 9.63 22.58 -7.31
CA GLU A 76 8.33 22.05 -6.88
C GLU A 76 7.57 21.37 -8.03
N ASP A 77 7.49 22.02 -9.19
CA ASP A 77 6.83 21.48 -10.38
C ASP A 77 7.51 20.17 -10.86
N GLN A 78 8.85 20.14 -10.86
CA GLN A 78 9.62 18.95 -11.22
C GLN A 78 9.42 17.80 -10.22
N ALA A 79 9.46 18.08 -8.92
CA ALA A 79 9.24 17.08 -7.89
C ALA A 79 7.81 16.51 -7.97
N ARG A 80 6.82 17.36 -8.24
CA ARG A 80 5.44 16.93 -8.44
C ARG A 80 5.30 16.01 -9.65
N ALA A 81 5.87 16.39 -10.80
CA ALA A 81 5.83 15.56 -12.00
C ALA A 81 6.49 14.19 -11.80
N GLN A 82 7.64 14.15 -11.10
CA GLN A 82 8.33 12.90 -10.76
C GLN A 82 7.51 12.02 -9.80
N ALA A 83 6.84 12.62 -8.82
CA ALA A 83 5.98 11.90 -7.88
C ALA A 83 4.77 11.30 -8.61
N GLU A 84 4.09 12.08 -9.46
CA GLU A 84 2.95 11.61 -10.25
C GLU A 84 3.35 10.45 -11.16
N GLU A 85 4.49 10.53 -11.83
CA GLU A 85 5.00 9.45 -12.68
C GLU A 85 5.34 8.18 -11.87
N THR A 86 5.93 8.34 -10.69
CA THR A 86 6.24 7.20 -9.80
C THR A 86 4.96 6.51 -9.33
N ILE A 87 3.93 7.27 -8.96
CA ILE A 87 2.63 6.73 -8.57
C ILE A 87 1.99 5.98 -9.74
N ARG A 88 2.01 6.55 -10.95
CA ARG A 88 1.49 5.91 -12.16
C ARG A 88 2.19 4.57 -12.42
N GLN A 89 3.51 4.54 -12.40
CA GLN A 89 4.28 3.30 -12.60
C GLN A 89 4.00 2.26 -11.51
N ALA A 90 3.82 2.67 -10.26
CA ALA A 90 3.47 1.77 -9.17
C ALA A 90 2.08 1.16 -9.36
N GLN A 91 1.09 1.98 -9.79
CA GLN A 91 -0.26 1.52 -10.11
C GLN A 91 -0.26 0.53 -11.27
N GLU A 92 0.43 0.85 -12.38
CA GLU A 92 0.53 -0.06 -13.54
C GLU A 92 1.15 -1.42 -13.17
N LYS A 93 2.18 -1.42 -12.32
CA LYS A 93 2.80 -2.65 -11.80
C LYS A 93 1.84 -3.43 -10.91
N ALA A 94 1.12 -2.75 -10.00
CA ALA A 94 0.13 -3.41 -9.16
C ALA A 94 -0.99 -4.06 -10.00
N ASP A 95 -1.50 -3.34 -10.99
CA ASP A 95 -2.54 -3.85 -11.90
C ASP A 95 -2.04 -5.04 -12.73
N ALA A 96 -0.78 -5.03 -13.15
CA ALA A 96 -0.15 -6.17 -13.84
C ALA A 96 -0.09 -7.41 -12.95
N ILE A 97 0.37 -7.25 -11.69
CA ILE A 97 0.45 -8.34 -10.72
C ILE A 97 -0.94 -8.91 -10.43
N VAL A 98 -1.95 -8.05 -10.22
CA VAL A 98 -3.33 -8.48 -9.98
C VAL A 98 -3.86 -9.27 -11.16
N ARG A 99 -3.70 -8.77 -12.40
CA ARG A 99 -4.12 -9.49 -13.61
C ARG A 99 -3.44 -10.86 -13.75
N GLU A 100 -2.15 -10.93 -13.50
CA GLU A 100 -1.40 -12.19 -13.56
C GLU A 100 -1.86 -13.18 -12.47
N ALA A 101 -2.07 -12.71 -11.24
CA ALA A 101 -2.58 -13.53 -10.15
C ALA A 101 -4.00 -14.05 -10.44
N GLU A 102 -4.87 -13.21 -11.00
CA GLU A 102 -6.20 -13.64 -11.42
C GLU A 102 -6.16 -14.65 -12.55
N HIS A 103 -5.26 -14.47 -13.52
CA HIS A 103 -5.07 -15.43 -14.61
C HIS A 103 -4.70 -16.80 -14.07
N LYS A 104 -3.65 -16.86 -13.23
CA LYS A 104 -3.20 -18.09 -12.58
C LYS A 104 -4.32 -18.73 -11.75
N ARG A 105 -5.09 -17.92 -11.01
CA ARG A 105 -6.24 -18.41 -10.24
C ARG A 105 -7.29 -19.05 -11.15
N ARG A 106 -7.59 -18.45 -12.31
CA ARG A 106 -8.55 -19.00 -13.27
C ARG A 106 -8.05 -20.32 -13.88
N GLU A 107 -6.77 -20.39 -14.26
CA GLU A 107 -6.17 -21.62 -14.79
C GLU A 107 -6.21 -22.78 -13.78
N LEU A 108 -5.88 -22.50 -12.52
CA LEU A 108 -5.99 -23.49 -11.45
C LEU A 108 -7.44 -23.92 -11.20
N ALA A 109 -8.37 -22.97 -11.19
CA ALA A 109 -9.79 -23.27 -11.00
C ALA A 109 -10.37 -24.13 -12.14
N GLN A 110 -9.88 -23.94 -13.37
CA GLN A 110 -10.29 -24.74 -14.53
C GLN A 110 -9.72 -26.16 -14.51
N SER A 111 -8.48 -26.34 -14.05
CA SER A 111 -7.81 -27.66 -14.03
C SER A 111 -8.16 -28.51 -12.80
N LEU A 112 -8.64 -27.90 -11.71
CA LEU A 112 -9.04 -28.58 -10.49
C LEU A 112 -10.13 -29.67 -10.69
N PRO A 113 -11.27 -29.41 -11.37
CA PRO A 113 -12.33 -30.41 -11.52
C PRO A 113 -11.84 -31.65 -12.28
N ASP A 114 -11.07 -31.47 -13.35
CA ASP A 114 -10.54 -32.59 -14.14
C ASP A 114 -9.59 -33.47 -13.32
N GLN A 115 -8.73 -32.85 -12.48
CA GLN A 115 -7.86 -33.58 -11.57
C GLN A 115 -8.64 -34.35 -10.50
N GLN A 116 -9.69 -33.73 -9.94
CA GLN A 116 -10.56 -34.38 -8.96
C GLN A 116 -11.32 -35.57 -9.59
N GLU A 117 -11.87 -35.39 -10.79
CA GLU A 117 -12.57 -36.46 -11.51
C GLU A 117 -11.62 -37.61 -11.87
N TYR A 118 -10.41 -37.30 -12.33
CA TYR A 118 -9.39 -38.31 -12.60
C TYR A 118 -9.03 -39.11 -11.33
N ALA A 119 -8.76 -38.42 -10.22
CA ALA A 119 -8.44 -39.07 -8.95
C ALA A 119 -9.60 -39.94 -8.45
N ALA A 120 -10.84 -39.44 -8.56
CA ALA A 120 -12.05 -40.21 -8.20
C ALA A 120 -12.17 -41.48 -9.06
N LYS A 121 -11.98 -41.38 -10.38
CA LYS A 121 -11.99 -42.54 -11.30
C LYS A 121 -10.89 -43.55 -10.96
N CYS A 122 -9.70 -43.11 -10.58
CA CYS A 122 -8.63 -44.03 -10.15
C CYS A 122 -9.05 -44.85 -8.92
N VAL A 123 -9.60 -44.18 -7.90
CA VAL A 123 -10.09 -44.85 -6.68
C VAL A 123 -11.24 -45.78 -7.00
N GLU A 124 -12.21 -45.34 -7.79
CA GLU A 124 -13.35 -46.14 -8.23
C GLU A 124 -12.90 -47.41 -8.96
N ASN A 125 -11.95 -47.29 -9.88
CA ASN A 125 -11.39 -48.43 -10.61
C ASN A 125 -10.68 -49.43 -9.69
N CYS A 126 -9.91 -48.96 -8.70
CA CYS A 126 -9.27 -49.82 -7.71
C CYS A 126 -10.31 -50.54 -6.84
N PHE A 127 -11.34 -49.82 -6.39
CA PHE A 127 -12.43 -50.40 -5.60
C PHE A 127 -13.21 -51.45 -6.40
N ASN A 128 -13.54 -51.17 -7.66
CA ASN A 128 -14.23 -52.12 -8.52
C ASN A 128 -13.41 -53.40 -8.77
N LYS A 129 -12.09 -53.29 -8.93
CA LYS A 129 -11.19 -54.45 -9.01
C LYS A 129 -11.23 -55.28 -7.73
N LEU A 130 -11.12 -54.64 -6.57
CA LEU A 130 -11.16 -55.32 -5.27
C LEU A 130 -12.51 -56.00 -5.05
N LYS A 131 -13.61 -55.30 -5.35
CA LYS A 131 -14.97 -55.84 -5.29
C LYS A 131 -15.11 -57.09 -6.16
N LYS A 132 -14.60 -57.05 -7.39
CA LYS A 132 -14.63 -58.20 -8.31
C LYS A 132 -13.84 -59.39 -7.73
N GLN A 133 -12.63 -59.16 -7.23
CA GLN A 133 -11.82 -60.20 -6.58
C GLN A 133 -12.53 -60.81 -5.36
N HIS A 134 -13.20 -60.00 -4.54
CA HIS A 134 -13.98 -60.51 -3.41
C HIS A 134 -15.17 -61.35 -3.86
N ILE A 135 -15.91 -60.93 -4.90
CA ILE A 135 -17.02 -61.72 -5.45
C ILE A 135 -16.51 -63.05 -6.00
N GLU A 136 -15.43 -63.03 -6.79
CA GLU A 136 -14.80 -64.26 -7.31
C GLU A 136 -14.34 -65.19 -6.19
N ALA A 137 -13.76 -64.65 -5.11
CA ALA A 137 -13.37 -65.44 -3.95
C ALA A 137 -14.58 -66.05 -3.21
N ILE A 138 -15.68 -65.31 -3.07
CA ILE A 138 -16.93 -65.81 -2.50
C ILE A 138 -17.51 -66.92 -3.37
N GLU A 139 -17.53 -66.73 -4.69
CA GLU A 139 -18.03 -67.73 -5.64
C GLU A 139 -17.18 -69.01 -5.63
N MET A 140 -15.84 -68.88 -5.58
CA MET A 140 -14.95 -70.04 -5.42
C MET A 140 -15.22 -70.79 -4.11
N LEU A 141 -15.32 -70.07 -2.99
CA LEU A 141 -15.62 -70.68 -1.70
C LEU A 141 -16.99 -71.38 -1.72
N ASN A 142 -18.00 -70.73 -2.31
CA ASN A 142 -19.33 -71.33 -2.45
C ASN A 142 -19.31 -72.61 -3.29
N ASN A 143 -18.54 -72.63 -4.39
CA ASN A 143 -18.36 -73.84 -5.19
C ASN A 143 -17.62 -74.94 -4.42
N GLU A 144 -16.55 -74.61 -3.69
CA GLU A 144 -15.83 -75.56 -2.82
C GLU A 144 -16.75 -76.15 -1.74
N TRP A 145 -17.59 -75.31 -1.12
CA TRP A 145 -18.60 -75.77 -0.16
C TRP A 145 -19.66 -76.66 -0.82
N GLN A 146 -20.15 -76.30 -2.00
CA GLN A 146 -21.11 -77.14 -2.73
C GLN A 146 -20.50 -78.49 -3.12
N ASP A 147 -19.28 -78.52 -3.63
CA ASP A 147 -18.56 -79.77 -3.96
C ASP A 147 -18.35 -80.63 -2.72
N PHE A 148 -17.95 -80.03 -1.59
CA PHE A 148 -17.78 -80.72 -0.32
C PHE A 148 -19.11 -81.31 0.19
N LEU A 149 -20.18 -80.51 0.22
CA LEU A 149 -21.50 -80.96 0.70
C LEU A 149 -22.11 -82.02 -0.22
N CYS A 150 -21.97 -81.89 -1.53
CA CYS A 150 -22.43 -82.89 -2.49
C CYS A 150 -21.57 -84.17 -2.46
N GLY A 151 -20.27 -84.08 -2.18
CA GLY A 151 -19.38 -85.25 -2.03
C GLY A 151 -19.55 -86.02 -0.72
N LEU A 152 -20.17 -85.41 0.29
CA LEU A 152 -20.54 -86.06 1.55
C LEU A 152 -21.85 -86.86 1.49
N MET A 153 -22.60 -86.74 0.39
CA MET A 153 -23.79 -87.55 0.11
C MET A 153 -23.35 -88.74 -0.76
N PRO A 154 -23.24 -89.97 -0.22
CA PRO A 154 -23.16 -91.14 -1.08
C PRO A 154 -24.42 -91.17 -1.95
N GLU A 155 -24.28 -91.44 -3.25
CA GLU A 155 -25.42 -91.81 -4.09
C GLU A 155 -26.00 -93.12 -3.58
N GLU A 156 -26.90 -93.01 -2.63
CA GLU A 156 -27.95 -93.96 -2.34
C GLU A 156 -28.96 -93.25 -1.43
N HIS A 157 -29.99 -92.67 -2.05
CA HIS A 157 -31.42 -92.97 -1.80
C HIS A 157 -32.28 -91.78 -2.25
N THR A 158 -33.10 -92.03 -3.27
CA THR A 158 -34.35 -91.34 -3.51
C THR A 158 -35.26 -91.55 -2.30
N ALA A 159 -35.39 -90.53 -1.45
CA ALA A 159 -36.54 -90.36 -0.58
C ALA A 159 -36.82 -88.86 -0.40
N GLU A 160 -38.08 -88.52 -0.66
CA GLU A 160 -38.73 -87.21 -0.57
C GLU A 160 -38.70 -86.59 0.85
N PRO A 161 -39.09 -85.31 1.00
CA PRO A 161 -38.40 -84.32 1.81
C PRO A 161 -38.79 -84.38 3.29
N GLU A 162 -37.80 -84.34 4.17
CA GLU A 162 -38.02 -83.96 5.56
C GLU A 162 -37.91 -82.44 5.67
N GLN A 163 -39.06 -81.80 5.89
CA GLN A 163 -39.16 -80.44 6.40
C GLN A 163 -38.45 -80.39 7.77
N SER A 164 -37.21 -79.93 7.79
CA SER A 164 -36.61 -79.43 9.02
C SER A 164 -36.95 -77.94 9.11
N ASP A 165 -37.91 -77.61 9.97
CA ASP A 165 -38.04 -76.28 10.56
C ASP A 165 -36.75 -75.95 11.31
N ALA A 166 -35.76 -75.45 10.58
CA ALA A 166 -34.66 -74.71 11.16
C ALA A 166 -35.18 -73.30 11.36
N GLU A 167 -35.67 -73.05 12.58
CA GLU A 167 -35.81 -71.70 13.11
C GLU A 167 -34.56 -70.91 12.72
N VAL A 168 -34.75 -69.88 11.91
CA VAL A 168 -33.75 -68.85 11.69
C VAL A 168 -33.52 -68.22 13.05
N GLN A 169 -32.52 -68.72 13.78
CA GLN A 169 -31.90 -67.97 14.85
C GLN A 169 -31.30 -66.74 14.17
N GLU A 170 -32.08 -65.68 14.18
CA GLU A 170 -31.60 -64.32 14.00
C GLU A 170 -30.59 -64.10 15.13
N ASN A 171 -29.32 -64.44 14.86
CA ASN A 171 -28.18 -63.99 15.66
C ASN A 171 -28.06 -62.49 15.41
N THR A 172 -29.02 -61.73 15.93
CA THR A 172 -28.81 -60.37 16.39
C THR A 172 -27.97 -60.49 17.65
N GLU A 173 -26.70 -60.86 17.48
CA GLU A 173 -25.68 -60.33 18.37
C GLU A 173 -25.74 -58.82 18.16
N ASP A 174 -26.53 -58.17 19.01
CA ASP A 174 -26.54 -56.74 19.22
C ASP A 174 -25.06 -56.38 19.42
N MET A 175 -24.44 -55.84 18.37
CA MET A 175 -23.04 -55.43 18.37
C MET A 175 -23.00 -53.97 18.80
N PRO A 176 -22.91 -53.68 20.12
CA PRO A 176 -22.97 -52.32 20.64
C PRO A 176 -21.86 -51.44 20.05
N GLU A 177 -20.71 -52.01 19.72
CA GLU A 177 -19.60 -51.28 19.09
C GLU A 177 -19.94 -50.74 17.71
N LEU A 178 -20.65 -51.52 16.88
CA LEU A 178 -21.08 -51.06 15.56
C LEU A 178 -22.14 -49.95 15.70
N ARG A 179 -23.04 -50.09 16.68
CA ARG A 179 -24.06 -49.08 16.98
C ARG A 179 -23.46 -47.78 17.50
N GLU A 180 -22.45 -47.87 18.36
CA GLU A 180 -21.69 -46.69 18.85
C GLU A 180 -20.91 -46.02 17.72
N ARG A 181 -20.25 -46.79 16.85
CA ARG A 181 -19.51 -46.23 15.71
C ARG A 181 -20.43 -45.53 14.71
N VAL A 182 -21.59 -46.11 14.40
CA VAL A 182 -22.59 -45.49 13.52
C VAL A 182 -23.14 -44.20 14.15
N ASN A 183 -23.42 -44.21 15.45
CA ASN A 183 -23.88 -43.01 16.16
C ASN A 183 -22.80 -41.91 16.25
N ALA A 184 -21.53 -42.28 16.40
CA ALA A 184 -20.41 -41.33 16.41
C ALA A 184 -20.25 -40.65 15.03
N ILE A 185 -20.33 -41.42 13.95
CA ILE A 185 -20.28 -40.91 12.57
C ILE A 185 -21.47 -39.97 12.31
N ALA A 186 -22.68 -40.34 12.72
CA ALA A 186 -23.86 -39.50 12.56
C ALA A 186 -23.72 -38.15 13.30
N LYS A 187 -23.07 -38.15 14.46
CA LYS A 187 -22.83 -36.95 15.26
C LYS A 187 -21.78 -36.02 14.62
N GLU A 188 -20.68 -36.58 14.12
CA GLU A 188 -19.67 -35.81 13.38
C GLU A 188 -20.24 -35.19 12.09
N LEU A 189 -21.09 -35.91 11.37
CA LEU A 189 -21.74 -35.40 10.17
C LEU A 189 -22.69 -34.22 10.49
N MET A 190 -23.43 -34.29 11.60
CA MET A 190 -24.25 -33.16 12.05
C MET A 190 -23.39 -31.95 12.46
N GLU A 191 -22.28 -32.14 13.17
CA GLU A 191 -21.37 -31.02 13.51
C GLU A 191 -20.73 -30.37 12.28
N ILE A 192 -20.43 -31.15 11.24
CA ILE A 192 -19.88 -30.62 9.98
C ILE A 192 -20.96 -29.84 9.20
N LEU A 193 -22.22 -30.28 9.25
CA LEU A 193 -23.35 -29.57 8.64
C LEU A 193 -23.66 -28.26 9.37
N ASP A 194 -23.63 -28.25 10.71
CA ASP A 194 -23.87 -27.05 11.51
C ASP A 194 -22.74 -26.01 11.40
N LYS A 195 -21.49 -26.44 11.21
CA LYS A 195 -20.34 -25.52 10.98
C LYS A 195 -20.33 -24.87 9.59
N LYS A 196 -21.23 -25.27 8.68
CA LYS A 196 -21.34 -24.75 7.32
C LYS A 196 -22.46 -23.71 7.13
N GLN A 197 -23.23 -23.40 8.18
CA GLN A 197 -24.14 -22.25 8.26
C GLN A 197 -23.49 -21.08 8.98
#